data_AF-B7KL93-F1
#
_entry.id   AF-B7KL93-F1
#
_cell.length_a   1.000
_cell.length_b   1.000
_cell.length_c   1.000
_cell.angle_alpha   90.00
_cell.angle_beta   90.00
_cell.angle_gamma   90.00
#
_symmetry.space_group_name_H-M   'P 1'
#
loop_
_entity.id
_entity.type
_entity.pdbx_description
1 polymer ?
#
loop_
_entity_poly.entity_id
_entity_poly.type
_entity_poly.pdbx_seq_one_letter_code
_entity_poly.pdbx_strand_id
1 'polypeptide(L)'
;MSIDVIDERLNSLYELAKEYPNDTNLQEAVALIKSLRRSRGSLQGWNERYRQDNGVLKTQMSDVSQQNSTLTTKIAEISQENSTLKTKVVEISQKNNNLKIEKIKLSHENTHLKTELAILNQEMLQLTEEKAQILAQRERAIAEIKQIQIEIEVAATKVKATKSIFGKFSILWTLIKSLFLDDNFGDYGTMDNALPFDQVNPK
;
A
#
# COMPACT_ATOMS: atom_id res chain seq x y z
N MET A 1 1.69 -7.56 -92.02
CA MET A 1 2.84 -8.18 -92.71
C MET A 1 3.47 -9.12 -91.69
N SER A 2 3.50 -10.43 -91.95
CA SER A 2 4.05 -11.40 -90.98
C SER A 2 5.56 -11.26 -90.88
N ILE A 3 6.12 -11.68 -89.73
CA ILE A 3 7.58 -11.76 -89.52
C ILE A 3 8.24 -12.65 -90.59
N ASP A 4 7.55 -13.71 -91.00
CA ASP A 4 8.02 -14.65 -92.01
C ASP A 4 8.25 -13.99 -93.38
N VAL A 5 7.35 -13.09 -93.81
CA VAL A 5 7.50 -12.34 -95.07
C VAL A 5 8.66 -11.35 -95.02
N ILE A 6 8.98 -10.82 -93.84
CA ILE A 6 10.11 -9.90 -93.65
C ILE A 6 11.43 -10.66 -93.66
N ASP A 7 11.53 -11.79 -92.97
CA ASP A 7 12.73 -12.63 -92.95
C ASP A 7 13.03 -13.24 -94.32
N GLU A 8 12.01 -13.62 -95.10
CA GLU A 8 12.18 -14.11 -96.48
C GLU A 8 12.75 -13.04 -97.42
N ARG A 9 12.22 -11.81 -97.36
CA ARG A 9 12.75 -10.66 -98.12
C ARG A 9 14.18 -10.28 -97.71
N LEU A 10 14.49 -10.42 -96.42
CA LEU A 10 15.83 -10.21 -95.87
C LEU A 10 16.84 -11.22 -96.41
N ASN A 11 16.46 -12.48 -96.52
CA ASN A 11 17.30 -13.54 -97.08
C ASN A 11 17.56 -13.30 -98.57
N SER A 12 16.54 -12.93 -99.35
CA SER A 12 16.74 -12.58 -100.76
C SER A 12 17.67 -11.37 -100.93
N LEU A 13 17.59 -10.38 -100.05
CA LEU A 13 18.49 -9.22 -100.06
C LEU A 13 19.94 -9.61 -99.71
N TYR A 14 20.14 -10.56 -98.78
CA TYR A 14 21.47 -11.06 -98.44
C TYR A 14 22.09 -11.88 -99.56
N GLU A 15 21.32 -12.72 -100.25
CA GLU A 15 21.83 -13.46 -101.42
C GLU A 15 22.15 -12.50 -102.58
N LEU A 16 21.30 -11.49 -102.84
CA LEU A 16 21.59 -10.47 -103.83
C LEU A 16 22.90 -9.71 -103.51
N ALA A 17 23.11 -9.32 -102.25
CA ALA A 17 24.34 -8.66 -101.83
C ALA A 17 25.58 -9.55 -101.95
N LYS A 18 25.41 -10.87 -101.93
CA LYS A 18 26.51 -11.83 -102.12
C LYS A 18 26.85 -12.02 -103.60
N GLU A 19 25.86 -11.96 -104.48
CA GLU A 19 26.04 -12.03 -105.94
C GLU A 19 26.69 -10.74 -106.49
N TYR A 20 26.42 -9.59 -105.89
CA TYR A 20 26.94 -8.28 -106.32
C TYR A 20 27.81 -7.62 -105.23
N PRO A 21 29.05 -8.13 -104.99
CA PRO A 21 29.92 -7.63 -103.92
C PRO A 21 30.43 -6.20 -104.14
N ASN A 22 30.46 -5.72 -105.39
CA ASN A 22 30.93 -4.38 -105.74
C ASN A 22 29.80 -3.32 -105.74
N ASP A 23 28.55 -3.70 -105.50
CA ASP A 23 27.45 -2.74 -105.36
C ASP A 23 27.46 -2.13 -103.96
N THR A 24 28.07 -0.97 -103.83
CA THR A 24 28.20 -0.24 -102.57
C THR A 24 26.85 0.05 -101.90
N ASN A 25 25.82 0.41 -102.67
CA ASN A 25 24.50 0.73 -102.13
C ASN A 25 23.85 -0.49 -101.50
N LEU A 26 24.01 -1.65 -102.14
CA LEU A 26 23.49 -2.93 -101.66
C LEU A 26 24.23 -3.41 -100.39
N GLN A 27 25.56 -3.25 -100.34
CA GLN A 27 26.36 -3.57 -99.16
C GLN A 27 26.00 -2.67 -97.96
N GLU A 28 25.82 -1.36 -98.20
CA GLU A 28 25.43 -0.38 -97.18
C GLU A 28 24.04 -0.68 -96.61
N ALA A 29 23.06 -1.01 -97.47
CA ALA A 29 21.72 -1.39 -97.05
C ALA A 29 21.75 -2.65 -96.15
N VAL A 30 22.53 -3.66 -96.52
CA VAL A 30 22.73 -4.87 -95.70
C VAL A 30 23.42 -4.55 -94.36
N ALA A 31 24.42 -3.68 -94.35
CA ALA A 31 25.10 -3.26 -93.13
C ALA A 31 24.17 -2.51 -92.17
N LEU A 32 23.33 -1.62 -92.70
CA LEU A 32 22.31 -0.88 -91.94
C LEU A 32 21.23 -1.83 -91.39
N ILE A 33 20.76 -2.78 -92.17
CA ILE A 33 19.79 -3.79 -91.70
C ILE A 33 20.40 -4.65 -90.58
N LYS A 34 21.66 -5.07 -90.70
CA LYS A 34 22.37 -5.80 -89.64
C LYS A 34 22.50 -4.96 -88.36
N SER A 35 22.79 -3.67 -88.46
CA SER A 35 22.89 -2.78 -87.29
C SER A 35 21.52 -2.55 -86.63
N LEU A 36 20.46 -2.38 -87.42
CA LEU A 36 19.09 -2.28 -86.93
C LEU A 36 18.63 -3.57 -86.23
N ARG A 37 18.93 -4.76 -86.79
CA ARG A 37 18.59 -6.04 -86.15
C ARG A 37 19.29 -6.21 -84.80
N ARG A 38 20.59 -5.84 -84.72
CA ARG A 38 21.34 -5.83 -83.45
C ARG A 38 20.73 -4.85 -82.44
N SER A 39 20.45 -3.62 -82.86
CA SER A 39 19.83 -2.60 -82.01
C SER A 39 18.48 -3.05 -81.45
N ARG A 40 17.62 -3.61 -82.31
CA ARG A 40 16.33 -4.18 -81.90
C ARG A 40 16.49 -5.31 -80.87
N GLY A 41 17.44 -6.22 -81.08
CA GLY A 41 17.74 -7.29 -80.13
C GLY A 41 18.19 -6.75 -78.77
N SER A 42 19.06 -5.74 -78.77
CA SER A 42 19.50 -5.05 -77.54
C SER A 42 18.33 -4.38 -76.80
N LEU A 43 17.44 -3.70 -77.53
CA LEU A 43 16.24 -3.06 -76.97
C LEU A 43 15.27 -4.10 -76.38
N GLN A 44 15.07 -5.22 -77.04
CA GLN A 44 14.26 -6.33 -76.52
C GLN A 44 14.85 -6.87 -75.21
N GLY A 45 16.16 -7.11 -75.16
CA GLY A 45 16.83 -7.55 -73.95
C GLY A 45 16.78 -6.53 -72.81
N TRP A 46 16.88 -5.23 -73.12
CA TRP A 46 16.71 -4.16 -72.13
C TRP A 46 15.28 -4.09 -71.58
N ASN A 47 14.27 -4.17 -72.45
CA ASN A 47 12.87 -4.19 -72.04
C ASN A 47 12.53 -5.39 -71.15
N GLU A 48 13.09 -6.56 -71.46
CA GLU A 48 12.87 -7.76 -70.63
C GLU A 48 13.49 -7.60 -69.24
N ARG A 49 14.74 -7.13 -69.15
CA ARG A 49 15.37 -6.81 -67.85
C ARG A 49 14.59 -5.76 -67.07
N TYR A 50 14.16 -4.69 -67.72
CA TYR A 50 13.35 -3.65 -67.10
C TYR A 50 12.03 -4.19 -66.53
N ARG A 51 11.38 -5.13 -67.21
CA ARG A 51 10.17 -5.80 -66.70
C ARG A 51 10.48 -6.68 -65.50
N GLN A 52 11.58 -7.41 -65.52
CA GLN A 52 12.02 -8.25 -64.41
C GLN A 52 12.35 -7.41 -63.18
N ASP A 53 13.15 -6.36 -63.32
CA ASP A 53 13.51 -5.44 -62.24
C ASP A 53 12.27 -4.78 -61.63
N ASN A 54 11.32 -4.35 -62.46
CA ASN A 54 10.05 -3.82 -61.97
C ASN A 54 9.21 -4.87 -61.21
N GLY A 55 9.24 -6.13 -61.62
CA GLY A 55 8.60 -7.24 -60.91
C GLY A 55 9.21 -7.46 -59.52
N VAL A 56 10.54 -7.44 -59.44
CA VAL A 56 11.29 -7.56 -58.18
C VAL A 56 10.98 -6.39 -57.26
N LEU A 57 11.05 -5.16 -57.75
CA LEU A 57 10.74 -3.95 -56.97
C LEU A 57 9.31 -3.97 -56.43
N LYS A 58 8.34 -4.42 -57.24
CA LYS A 58 6.95 -4.53 -56.80
C LYS A 58 6.79 -5.55 -55.66
N THR A 59 7.54 -6.65 -55.72
CA THR A 59 7.53 -7.68 -54.67
C THR A 59 8.15 -7.13 -53.38
N GLN A 60 9.34 -6.52 -53.49
CA GLN A 60 10.01 -5.88 -52.34
C GLN A 60 9.15 -4.80 -51.68
N MET A 61 8.45 -3.99 -52.48
CA MET A 61 7.54 -2.97 -51.96
C MET A 61 6.37 -3.59 -51.18
N SER A 62 5.83 -4.72 -51.68
CA SER A 62 4.78 -5.47 -50.99
C SER A 62 5.28 -6.04 -49.66
N ASP A 63 6.48 -6.62 -49.64
CA ASP A 63 7.08 -7.19 -48.43
C ASP A 63 7.31 -6.12 -47.35
N VAL A 64 7.88 -4.98 -47.75
CA VAL A 64 8.08 -3.83 -46.84
C VAL A 64 6.75 -3.30 -46.31
N SER A 65 5.72 -3.22 -47.16
CA SER A 65 4.38 -2.80 -46.74
C SER A 65 3.79 -3.75 -45.68
N GLN A 66 3.94 -5.06 -45.88
CA GLN A 66 3.49 -6.07 -44.92
C GLN A 66 4.26 -6.01 -43.59
N GLN A 67 5.58 -5.80 -43.65
CA GLN A 67 6.41 -5.62 -42.45
C GLN A 67 5.99 -4.36 -41.67
N ASN A 68 5.75 -3.24 -42.36
CA ASN A 68 5.28 -2.01 -41.74
C ASN A 68 3.91 -2.18 -41.07
N SER A 69 2.98 -2.89 -41.71
CA SER A 69 1.69 -3.23 -41.10
C SER A 69 1.87 -4.06 -39.83
N THR A 70 2.72 -5.09 -39.87
CA THR A 70 3.00 -5.94 -38.70
C THR A 70 3.62 -5.14 -37.54
N LEU A 71 4.59 -4.27 -37.85
CA LEU A 71 5.21 -3.40 -36.84
C LEU A 71 4.20 -2.43 -36.23
N THR A 72 3.28 -1.90 -37.04
CA THR A 72 2.22 -0.99 -36.59
C THR A 72 1.30 -1.69 -35.59
N THR A 73 0.90 -2.93 -35.87
CA THR A 73 0.11 -3.76 -34.93
C THR A 73 0.86 -3.99 -33.62
N LYS A 74 2.13 -4.38 -33.68
CA LYS A 74 2.95 -4.60 -32.47
C LYS A 74 3.09 -3.33 -31.62
N ILE A 75 3.25 -2.16 -32.25
CA ILE A 75 3.32 -0.88 -31.54
C ILE A 75 1.99 -0.59 -30.82
N ALA A 76 0.86 -0.88 -31.45
CA ALA A 76 -0.46 -0.71 -30.83
C ALA A 76 -0.65 -1.63 -29.62
N GLU A 77 -0.27 -2.91 -29.73
CA GLU A 77 -0.32 -3.89 -28.65
C GLU A 77 0.54 -3.46 -27.45
N ILE A 78 1.79 -3.08 -27.68
CA ILE A 78 2.71 -2.58 -26.64
C ILE A 78 2.16 -1.31 -25.98
N SER A 79 1.54 -0.42 -26.77
CA SER A 79 0.93 0.80 -26.25
C SER A 79 -0.25 0.50 -25.33
N GLN A 80 -1.07 -0.49 -25.69
CA GLN A 80 -2.18 -0.96 -24.86
C GLN A 80 -1.68 -1.60 -23.56
N GLU A 81 -0.69 -2.49 -23.63
CA GLU A 81 -0.09 -3.12 -22.46
C GLU A 81 0.50 -2.09 -21.50
N ASN A 82 1.24 -1.10 -22.03
CA ASN A 82 1.78 0.01 -21.24
C ASN A 82 0.68 0.83 -20.54
N SER A 83 -0.46 1.05 -21.21
CA SER A 83 -1.61 1.72 -20.59
C SER A 83 -2.16 0.90 -19.42
N THR A 84 -2.35 -0.41 -19.61
CA THR A 84 -2.80 -1.32 -18.54
C THR A 84 -1.82 -1.34 -17.36
N LEU A 85 -0.50 -1.39 -17.62
CA LEU A 85 0.51 -1.37 -16.57
C LEU A 85 0.50 -0.06 -15.77
N LYS A 86 0.34 1.09 -16.44
CA LYS A 86 0.19 2.38 -15.78
C LYS A 86 -1.01 2.40 -14.83
N THR A 87 -2.15 1.87 -15.25
CA THR A 87 -3.34 1.76 -14.40
C THR A 87 -3.06 0.91 -13.15
N LYS A 88 -2.45 -0.27 -13.33
CA LYS A 88 -2.09 -1.15 -12.20
C LYS A 88 -1.14 -0.48 -11.21
N VAL A 89 -0.18 0.32 -11.69
CA VAL A 89 0.75 1.07 -10.82
C VAL A 89 0.00 2.10 -9.97
N VAL A 90 -0.98 2.80 -10.54
CA VAL A 90 -1.82 3.75 -9.81
C VAL A 90 -2.65 3.04 -8.74
N GLU A 91 -3.29 1.92 -9.08
CA GLU A 91 -4.09 1.12 -8.13
C GLU A 91 -3.25 0.59 -6.95
N ILE A 92 -2.06 0.05 -7.23
CA ILE A 92 -1.13 -0.43 -6.19
C ILE A 92 -0.70 0.74 -5.29
N SER A 93 -0.42 1.90 -5.88
CA SER A 93 -0.03 3.10 -5.11
C SER A 93 -1.16 3.56 -4.18
N GLN A 94 -2.40 3.56 -4.64
CA GLN A 94 -3.57 3.86 -3.82
C GLN A 94 -3.75 2.85 -2.69
N LYS A 95 -3.64 1.55 -2.98
CA LYS A 95 -3.73 0.50 -1.96
C LYS A 95 -2.65 0.65 -0.88
N ASN A 96 -1.41 0.95 -1.28
CA ASN A 96 -0.32 1.19 -0.34
C ASN A 96 -0.57 2.41 0.56
N ASN A 97 -1.12 3.49 0.02
CA ASN A 97 -1.49 4.66 0.82
C ASN A 97 -2.58 4.34 1.84
N ASN A 98 -3.60 3.57 1.45
CA ASN A 98 -4.67 3.14 2.36
C ASN A 98 -4.12 2.27 3.51
N LEU A 99 -3.26 1.29 3.18
CA LEU A 99 -2.60 0.47 4.20
C LEU A 99 -1.73 1.28 5.16
N LYS A 100 -1.06 2.33 4.66
CA LYS A 100 -0.27 3.24 5.51
C LYS A 100 -1.16 4.01 6.49
N ILE A 101 -2.32 4.49 6.04
CA ILE A 101 -3.31 5.17 6.89
C ILE A 101 -3.85 4.21 7.96
N GLU A 102 -4.22 3.00 7.58
CA GLU A 102 -4.72 1.98 8.50
C GLU A 102 -3.67 1.62 9.57
N LYS A 103 -2.41 1.47 9.17
CA LYS A 103 -1.29 1.23 10.10
C LYS A 103 -1.14 2.36 11.13
N ILE A 104 -1.27 3.62 10.70
CA ILE A 104 -1.22 4.78 11.60
C ILE A 104 -2.38 4.72 12.60
N LYS A 105 -3.60 4.42 12.11
CA LYS A 105 -4.79 4.30 12.96
C LYS A 105 -4.61 3.21 14.03
N LEU A 106 -4.20 2.01 13.64
CA LEU A 106 -3.93 0.91 14.58
C LEU A 106 -2.83 1.24 15.58
N SER A 107 -1.79 1.97 15.14
CA SER A 107 -0.74 2.44 16.04
C SER A 107 -1.29 3.40 17.10
N HIS A 108 -2.18 4.31 16.71
CA HIS A 108 -2.81 5.26 17.63
C HIS A 108 -3.74 4.55 18.62
N GLU A 109 -4.57 3.62 18.14
CA GLU A 109 -5.43 2.78 19.00
C GLU A 109 -4.60 1.98 20.01
N ASN A 110 -3.49 1.38 19.59
CA ASN A 110 -2.59 0.66 20.49
C ASN A 110 -1.95 1.58 21.55
N THR A 111 -1.57 2.80 21.18
CA THR A 111 -1.06 3.77 22.17
C THR A 111 -2.15 4.18 23.16
N HIS A 112 -3.39 4.35 22.70
CA HIS A 112 -4.53 4.68 23.56
C HIS A 112 -4.80 3.56 24.58
N LEU A 113 -4.92 2.32 24.10
CA LEU A 113 -5.16 1.15 24.97
C LEU A 113 -4.04 0.95 26.00
N LYS A 114 -2.78 1.21 25.65
CA LYS A 114 -1.66 1.17 26.61
C LYS A 114 -1.81 2.21 27.71
N THR A 115 -2.26 3.41 27.37
CA THR A 115 -2.52 4.47 28.35
C THR A 115 -3.67 4.09 29.27
N GLU A 116 -4.79 3.60 28.73
CA GLU A 116 -5.93 3.14 29.55
C GLU A 116 -5.52 2.02 30.51
N LEU A 117 -4.73 1.05 30.03
CA LEU A 117 -4.23 -0.04 30.87
C LEU A 117 -3.31 0.47 31.99
N ALA A 118 -2.49 1.50 31.72
CA ALA A 118 -1.64 2.12 32.73
C ALA A 118 -2.47 2.84 33.81
N ILE A 119 -3.51 3.57 33.40
CA ILE A 119 -4.45 4.24 34.32
C ILE A 119 -5.15 3.22 35.20
N LEU A 120 -5.71 2.16 34.60
CA LEU A 120 -6.41 1.11 35.34
C LEU A 120 -5.50 0.42 36.37
N ASN A 121 -4.24 0.15 35.99
CA ASN A 121 -3.26 -0.41 36.92
C ASN A 121 -2.97 0.53 38.11
N GLN A 122 -2.89 1.84 37.85
CA GLN A 122 -2.70 2.83 38.91
C GLN A 122 -3.90 2.89 39.85
N GLU A 123 -5.13 2.91 39.33
CA GLU A 123 -6.35 2.85 40.14
C GLU A 123 -6.40 1.58 41.00
N MET A 124 -6.01 0.43 40.43
CA MET A 124 -6.01 -0.84 41.15
C MET A 124 -4.97 -0.87 42.29
N LEU A 125 -3.81 -0.23 42.10
CA LEU A 125 -2.83 -0.02 43.17
C LEU A 125 -3.38 0.87 44.29
N GLN A 126 -4.02 1.99 43.94
CA GLN A 126 -4.64 2.90 44.91
C GLN A 126 -5.71 2.18 45.75
N LEU A 127 -6.63 1.46 45.09
CA LEU A 127 -7.67 0.68 45.77
C LEU A 127 -7.08 -0.41 46.68
N THR A 128 -5.95 -1.01 46.28
CA THR A 128 -5.26 -2.01 47.11
C THR A 128 -4.68 -1.38 48.37
N GLU A 129 -4.10 -0.18 48.25
CA GLU A 129 -3.56 0.57 49.38
C GLU A 129 -4.67 1.05 50.33
N GLU A 130 -5.75 1.63 49.80
CA GLU A 130 -6.92 2.04 50.58
C GLU A 130 -7.52 0.87 51.35
N LYS A 131 -7.66 -0.30 50.69
CA LYS A 131 -8.13 -1.51 51.35
C LYS A 131 -7.22 -1.93 52.50
N ALA A 132 -5.90 -1.85 52.32
CA ALA A 132 -4.94 -2.17 53.39
C ALA A 132 -5.05 -1.20 54.57
N GLN A 133 -5.22 0.09 54.31
CA GLN A 133 -5.43 1.10 55.35
C GLN A 133 -6.72 0.86 56.14
N ILE A 134 -7.83 0.57 55.46
CA ILE A 134 -9.11 0.24 56.11
C ILE A 134 -8.98 -1.01 56.98
N LEU A 135 -8.26 -2.03 56.52
CA LEU A 135 -8.00 -3.23 57.32
C LEU A 135 -7.19 -2.91 58.58
N ALA A 136 -6.15 -2.09 58.47
CA ALA A 136 -5.35 -1.67 59.62
C ALA A 136 -6.17 -0.85 60.63
N GLN A 137 -7.01 0.08 60.15
CA GLN A 137 -7.95 0.84 61.01
C GLN A 137 -8.95 -0.09 61.71
N ARG A 138 -9.51 -1.07 60.98
CA ARG A 138 -10.40 -2.08 61.54
C ARG A 138 -9.71 -2.90 62.63
N GLU A 139 -8.48 -3.34 62.41
CA GLU A 139 -7.71 -4.10 63.41
C GLU A 139 -7.41 -3.28 64.66
N ARG A 140 -7.07 -2.00 64.50
CA ARG A 140 -6.90 -1.06 65.62
C ARG A 140 -8.18 -0.91 66.43
N ALA A 141 -9.32 -0.65 65.79
CA ALA A 141 -10.61 -0.55 66.46
C ALA A 141 -10.99 -1.84 67.19
N ILE A 142 -10.70 -3.02 66.61
CA ILE A 142 -10.90 -4.31 67.29
C ILE A 142 -10.02 -4.42 68.55
N ALA A 143 -8.78 -3.95 68.50
CA ALA A 143 -7.88 -3.96 69.66
C ALA A 143 -8.35 -3.03 70.77
N GLU A 144 -8.79 -1.82 70.43
CA GLU A 144 -9.38 -0.85 71.37
C GLU A 144 -10.63 -1.43 72.05
N ILE A 145 -11.55 -2.02 71.28
CA ILE A 145 -12.75 -2.67 71.84
C ILE A 145 -12.37 -3.80 72.82
N LYS A 146 -11.35 -4.62 72.50
CA LYS A 146 -10.87 -5.69 73.40
C LYS A 146 -10.28 -5.11 74.68
N GLN A 147 -9.53 -4.02 74.59
CA GLN A 147 -8.94 -3.36 75.75
C GLN A 147 -10.04 -2.81 76.68
N ILE A 148 -11.05 -2.16 76.11
CA ILE A 148 -12.25 -1.69 76.85
C ILE A 148 -12.94 -2.85 77.57
N GLN A 149 -13.13 -4.00 76.90
CA GLN A 149 -13.73 -5.19 77.51
C GLN A 149 -12.94 -5.66 78.74
N ILE A 150 -11.61 -5.73 78.65
CA ILE A 150 -10.73 -6.11 79.76
C ILE A 150 -10.87 -5.12 80.93
N GLU A 151 -10.86 -3.82 80.66
CA GLU A 151 -11.00 -2.79 81.70
C GLU A 151 -12.34 -2.88 82.43
N ILE A 152 -13.42 -3.12 81.69
CA ILE A 152 -14.76 -3.37 82.24
C ILE A 152 -14.75 -4.63 83.14
N GLU A 153 -14.18 -5.75 82.68
CA GLU A 153 -14.11 -6.99 83.46
C GLU A 153 -13.29 -6.83 84.75
N VAL A 154 -12.14 -6.15 84.69
CA VAL A 154 -11.30 -5.84 85.84
C VAL A 154 -12.06 -4.95 86.83
N ALA A 155 -12.72 -3.89 86.36
CA ALA A 155 -13.52 -3.01 87.21
C ALA A 155 -14.69 -3.77 87.86
N ALA A 156 -15.40 -4.61 87.11
CA ALA A 156 -16.49 -5.44 87.63
C ALA A 156 -16.00 -6.39 88.74
N THR A 157 -14.83 -6.98 88.57
CA THR A 157 -14.19 -7.84 89.58
C THR A 157 -13.83 -7.04 90.84
N LYS A 158 -13.24 -5.85 90.69
CA LYS A 158 -12.91 -4.96 91.82
C LYS A 158 -14.15 -4.48 92.58
N VAL A 159 -15.24 -4.16 91.87
CA VAL A 159 -16.53 -3.76 92.45
C VAL A 159 -17.13 -4.90 93.28
N LYS A 160 -17.09 -6.14 92.77
CA LYS A 160 -17.56 -7.33 93.50
C LYS A 160 -16.76 -7.60 94.77
N ALA A 161 -15.44 -7.40 94.74
CA ALA A 161 -14.55 -7.60 95.89
C ALA A 161 -14.73 -6.52 96.98
N THR A 162 -15.12 -5.30 96.60
CA THR A 162 -15.25 -4.16 97.51
C THR A 162 -16.56 -4.21 98.31
N LYS A 163 -16.47 -4.21 99.65
CA LYS A 163 -17.65 -4.18 100.54
C LYS A 163 -18.26 -2.79 100.76
N SER A 164 -17.53 -1.72 100.43
CA SER A 164 -17.96 -0.33 100.59
C SER A 164 -18.75 0.18 99.38
N ILE A 165 -19.91 0.82 99.62
CA ILE A 165 -20.72 1.47 98.57
C ILE A 165 -19.92 2.61 97.91
N PHE A 166 -19.23 3.42 98.70
CA PHE A 166 -18.40 4.51 98.20
C PHE A 166 -17.21 4.00 97.37
N GLY A 167 -16.59 2.88 97.78
CA GLY A 167 -15.52 2.24 97.01
C GLY A 167 -16.00 1.70 95.66
N LYS A 168 -17.20 1.10 95.61
CA LYS A 168 -17.82 0.67 94.34
C LYS A 168 -18.08 1.85 93.40
N PHE A 169 -18.60 2.96 93.92
CA PHE A 169 -18.83 4.18 93.14
C PHE A 169 -17.51 4.75 92.59
N SER A 170 -16.46 4.82 93.42
CA SER A 170 -15.14 5.31 93.00
C SER A 170 -14.53 4.48 91.86
N ILE A 171 -14.64 3.15 91.89
CA ILE A 171 -14.17 2.26 90.81
C ILE A 171 -14.94 2.52 89.51
N LEU A 172 -16.28 2.59 89.58
CA LEU A 172 -17.12 2.87 88.41
C LEU A 172 -16.86 4.25 87.81
N TRP A 173 -16.71 5.26 88.67
CA TRP A 173 -16.37 6.62 88.25
C TRP A 173 -15.01 6.68 87.53
N THR A 174 -14.01 5.96 88.06
CA THR A 174 -12.67 5.88 87.44
C THR A 174 -12.74 5.21 86.06
N LEU A 175 -13.53 4.14 85.92
CA LEU A 175 -13.76 3.47 84.63
C LEU A 175 -14.42 4.42 83.62
N ILE A 176 -15.48 5.13 84.02
CA ILE A 176 -16.17 6.11 83.13
C ILE A 176 -15.20 7.19 82.68
N LYS A 177 -14.36 7.70 83.59
CA LYS A 177 -13.38 8.73 83.25
C LYS A 177 -12.35 8.20 82.24
N SER A 178 -11.80 7.01 82.48
CA SER A 178 -10.83 6.37 81.58
C SER A 178 -11.39 6.08 80.19
N LEU A 179 -12.66 5.64 80.10
CA LEU A 179 -13.27 5.22 78.82
C LEU A 179 -13.80 6.38 77.96
N PHE A 180 -14.20 7.49 78.58
CA PHE A 180 -14.96 8.55 77.87
C PHE A 180 -14.36 9.95 78.02
N LEU A 181 -13.47 10.17 78.99
CA LEU A 181 -13.04 11.52 79.39
C LEU A 181 -11.52 11.73 79.36
N ASP A 182 -10.71 10.68 79.21
CA ASP A 182 -9.25 10.79 79.22
C ASP A 182 -8.61 10.83 77.80
N ASP A 183 -9.38 10.60 76.72
CA ASP A 183 -8.88 10.76 75.35
C ASP A 183 -8.99 12.20 74.83
N ASN A 184 -7.84 12.71 74.39
CA ASN A 184 -7.60 14.04 73.83
C ASN A 184 -8.61 14.36 72.70
N PHE A 185 -9.37 15.46 72.82
CA PHE A 185 -10.37 15.98 71.86
C PHE A 185 -9.79 16.40 70.47
N GLY A 186 -8.68 15.82 70.03
CA GLY A 186 -7.82 16.36 68.98
C GLY A 186 -7.92 15.76 67.58
N ASP A 187 -8.66 14.68 67.35
CA ASP A 187 -8.64 14.01 66.03
C ASP A 187 -9.99 13.38 65.65
N TYR A 188 -11.05 14.19 65.64
CA TYR A 188 -12.17 13.89 64.75
C TYR A 188 -11.74 14.36 63.37
N GLY A 189 -11.36 13.39 62.52
CA GLY A 189 -10.85 13.62 61.18
C GLY A 189 -11.49 14.81 60.49
N THR A 190 -10.65 15.63 59.85
CA THR A 190 -11.09 16.77 59.04
C THR A 190 -12.15 16.30 58.07
N MET A 191 -13.41 16.68 58.30
CA MET A 191 -14.45 16.58 57.29
C MET A 191 -14.07 17.58 56.20
N ASP A 192 -13.53 17.08 55.10
CA ASP A 192 -13.31 17.87 53.90
C ASP A 192 -14.68 18.21 53.30
N ASN A 193 -15.20 19.38 53.67
CA ASN A 193 -16.42 19.97 53.13
C ASN A 193 -16.16 20.71 51.81
N ALA A 194 -15.06 20.41 51.09
CA ALA A 194 -14.87 20.90 49.75
C ALA A 194 -15.97 20.32 48.84
N LEU A 195 -17.00 21.13 48.60
CA LEU A 195 -17.93 20.94 47.49
C LEU A 195 -17.12 20.78 46.20
N PRO A 196 -17.44 19.80 45.34
CA PRO A 196 -16.85 19.75 44.02
C PRO A 196 -17.25 21.04 43.30
N PHE A 197 -16.25 21.87 42.96
CA PHE A 197 -16.46 22.98 42.05
C PHE A 197 -16.95 22.39 40.72
N ASP A 198 -18.23 22.57 40.42
CA ASP A 198 -18.73 22.45 39.06
C ASP A 198 -17.92 23.43 38.19
N GLN A 199 -16.97 22.87 37.44
CA GLN A 199 -16.38 23.58 36.32
C GLN A 199 -17.47 23.74 35.28
N VAL A 200 -18.11 24.91 35.33
CA VAL A 200 -18.88 25.49 34.23
C VAL A 200 -17.99 25.43 32.99
N ASN A 201 -18.33 24.53 32.07
CA ASN A 201 -17.68 24.39 30.78
C ASN A 201 -18.29 25.43 29.85
N PRO A 202 -17.56 26.46 29.37
CA PRO A 202 -18.11 27.42 28.43
C PRO A 202 -17.97 26.87 27.01
N LYS A 203 -19.11 26.50 26.39
CA LYS A 203 -19.33 26.59 24.95
C LYS A 203 -20.77 26.95 24.66
#